data_AF-A0AAD5RTY1-F1
#
_entry.id   AF-A0AAD5RTY1-F1
#
_cell.length_a   1.000
_cell.length_b   1.000
_cell.length_c   1.000
_cell.angle_alpha   90.00
_cell.angle_beta   90.00
_cell.angle_gamma   90.00
#
_symmetry.space_group_name_H-M   'P 1'
#
loop_
_entity.id
_entity.type
_entity.pdbx_description
1 polymer ?
#
loop_
_entity_poly.entity_id
_entity_poly.type
_entity_poly.pdbx_seq_one_letter_code
_entity_poly.pdbx_strand_id
1 'polypeptide(L)'
;MFFGQLACEAANFSLKRLIKEERPKGQAAMGKGYGMPSSHAQFAAFWAVYLGLFLMVRHAPRATGSGSGPRPRGLLNGGAGQGEVWQAGAGAGGGHGAAATPLGGFLERFGTSLLAMSIAAAVAWSRVYLNYHTPRQVLAGWCAGVACAIGWFVVTSVARQVGLWDWALEHPSLRLFRIRDLVLTEDPAQAGWEKWETLRVQRVQRKEL
;
A
#
# COMPACT_ATOMS: atom_id res chain seq x y z
N MET A 1 7.42 4.80 -3.07
CA MET A 1 7.85 4.79 -1.67
C MET A 1 9.37 4.89 -1.57
N PHE A 2 10.14 3.90 -2.04
CA PHE A 2 11.61 3.91 -1.98
C PHE A 2 12.27 5.20 -2.53
N PHE A 3 11.99 5.57 -3.79
CA PHE A 3 12.53 6.80 -4.36
C PHE A 3 12.08 8.07 -3.64
N GLY A 4 10.86 8.08 -3.09
CA GLY A 4 10.39 9.18 -2.24
C GLY A 4 11.16 9.25 -0.92
N GLN A 5 11.54 8.11 -0.34
CA GLN A 5 12.37 8.06 0.87
C GLN A 5 13.78 8.58 0.59
N LEU A 6 14.37 8.23 -0.56
CA LEU A 6 15.67 8.77 -1.00
C LEU A 6 15.60 10.28 -1.21
N ALA A 7 14.55 10.78 -1.86
CA ALA A 7 14.33 12.22 -2.03
C ALA A 7 14.15 12.94 -0.68
N CYS A 8 13.41 12.33 0.25
CA CYS A 8 13.23 12.82 1.61
C CYS A 8 14.57 12.89 2.36
N GLU A 9 15.42 11.88 2.24
CA GLU A 9 16.75 11.87 2.86
C GLU A 9 17.69 12.91 2.24
N ALA A 10 17.65 13.08 0.91
CA ALA A 10 18.37 14.15 0.24
C ALA A 10 17.91 15.54 0.74
N ALA A 11 16.60 15.74 0.93
CA ALA A 11 16.07 16.95 1.53
C ALA A 11 16.55 17.14 2.99
N ASN A 12 16.59 16.07 3.80
CA ASN A 12 17.15 16.14 5.16
C ASN A 12 18.62 16.57 5.15
N PHE A 13 19.40 15.98 4.25
CA PHE A 13 20.82 16.29 4.09
C PHE A 13 21.03 17.76 3.71
N SER A 14 20.27 18.28 2.73
CA SER A 14 20.31 19.68 2.35
C SER A 14 19.90 20.61 3.49
N LEU A 15 18.81 20.31 4.21
CA LEU A 15 18.35 21.10 5.34
C LEU A 15 19.39 21.16 6.47
N LYS A 16 20.08 20.05 6.76
CA LYS A 16 21.18 20.03 7.74
C LYS A 16 22.34 20.95 7.33
N ARG A 17 22.65 21.02 6.03
CA ARG A 17 23.71 21.89 5.51
C ARG A 17 23.31 23.37 5.51
N LEU A 18 22.02 23.68 5.45
CA LEU A 18 21.51 25.05 5.51
C LEU A 18 21.37 25.56 6.94
N ILE A 19 20.77 24.77 7.84
CA ILE A 19 20.40 25.22 9.19
C ILE A 19 21.57 25.12 10.18
N LYS A 20 22.39 24.06 10.06
CA LYS A 20 23.59 23.85 10.88
C LYS A 20 23.41 23.96 12.40
N GLU A 21 22.21 23.69 12.92
CA GLU A 21 21.94 23.75 14.36
C GLU A 21 22.68 22.64 15.11
N GLU A 22 23.24 22.97 16.27
CA GLU A 22 23.95 22.02 17.12
C GLU A 22 22.99 21.06 17.85
N ARG A 23 23.52 19.92 18.29
CA ARG A 23 22.79 18.97 19.14
C ARG A 23 22.72 19.47 20.60
N PRO A 24 21.82 18.93 21.44
CA PRO A 24 21.74 19.27 22.86
C PRO A 24 23.10 19.18 23.58
N LYS A 25 23.36 20.14 24.48
CA LYS A 25 24.60 20.23 25.27
C LYS A 25 24.73 18.99 26.16
N GLY A 26 25.74 18.16 25.91
CA GLY A 26 25.96 16.87 26.58
C GLY A 26 26.20 15.69 25.64
N GLN A 27 25.74 15.78 24.39
CA GLN A 27 25.93 14.72 23.38
C GLN A 27 26.72 15.18 22.13
N ALA A 28 27.31 16.38 22.17
CA ALA A 28 28.23 16.88 21.13
C ALA A 28 29.44 15.95 20.87
N ALA A 29 29.73 15.03 21.80
CA ALA A 29 30.79 14.03 21.70
C ALA A 29 30.45 12.79 20.83
N MET A 30 29.17 12.52 20.53
CA MET A 30 28.74 11.24 19.93
C MET A 30 28.68 11.25 18.38
N GLY A 31 29.17 12.31 17.73
CA GLY A 31 29.38 12.33 16.27
C GLY A 31 29.36 13.73 15.64
N LYS A 32 30.21 13.94 14.63
CA LYS A 32 30.37 15.20 13.87
C LYS A 32 29.18 15.47 12.94
N GLY A 33 27.99 15.82 13.47
CA GLY A 33 26.83 16.12 12.64
C GLY A 33 25.78 17.03 13.28
N TYR A 34 25.13 17.85 12.44
CA TYR A 34 24.08 18.78 12.85
C TYR A 34 22.83 18.09 13.42
N GLY A 35 22.21 18.73 14.40
CA GLY A 35 21.04 18.22 15.14
C GLY A 35 19.71 18.43 14.44
N MET A 36 19.62 19.40 13.53
CA MET A 36 18.36 19.78 12.86
C MET A 36 18.41 19.55 11.35
N PRO A 37 17.36 18.99 10.73
CA PRO A 37 16.24 18.25 11.33
C PRO A 37 16.58 16.80 11.71
N SER A 38 15.81 16.23 12.66
CA SER A 38 15.96 14.82 13.05
C SER A 38 15.65 13.87 11.88
N SER A 39 16.65 13.09 11.43
CA SER A 39 16.48 12.15 10.31
C SER A 39 15.57 10.97 10.65
N HIS A 40 15.63 10.46 11.88
CA HIS A 40 14.78 9.36 12.33
C HIS A 40 13.31 9.76 12.38
N ALA A 41 13.02 10.96 12.90
CA ALA A 41 11.66 11.49 12.93
C ALA A 41 11.15 11.78 11.52
N GLN A 42 11.99 12.35 10.65
CA GLN A 42 11.65 12.62 9.25
C GLN A 42 11.36 11.34 8.45
N PHE A 43 12.21 10.32 8.57
CA PHE A 43 12.02 9.01 7.95
C PHE A 43 10.70 8.38 8.40
N ALA A 44 10.49 8.28 9.72
CA ALA A 44 9.33 7.62 10.28
C ALA A 44 8.02 8.35 9.91
N ALA A 45 8.03 9.69 9.93
CA ALA A 45 6.90 10.50 9.49
C ALA A 45 6.59 10.31 8.00
N PHE A 46 7.62 10.34 7.14
CA PHE A 46 7.43 10.08 5.71
C PHE A 46 6.80 8.71 5.48
N TRP A 47 7.37 7.67 6.11
CA TRP A 47 6.93 6.29 5.95
C TRP A 47 5.46 6.13 6.39
N ALA A 48 5.10 6.61 7.58
CA ALA A 48 3.76 6.44 8.13
C ALA A 48 2.70 7.23 7.33
N VAL A 49 2.99 8.48 6.97
CA VAL A 49 2.07 9.31 6.18
C VAL A 49 1.90 8.76 4.78
N TYR A 50 3.00 8.39 4.10
CA TYR A 50 2.92 7.85 2.75
C TYR A 50 2.15 6.53 2.72
N LEU A 51 2.39 5.64 3.69
CA LEU A 51 1.63 4.39 3.84
C LEU A 51 0.15 4.67 4.07
N GLY A 52 -0.20 5.58 4.97
CA GLY A 52 -1.59 5.96 5.23
C GLY A 52 -2.29 6.53 3.99
N LEU A 53 -1.65 7.46 3.28
CA LEU A 53 -2.18 8.00 2.01
C LEU A 53 -2.37 6.90 0.97
N PHE A 54 -1.41 5.97 0.87
CA PHE A 54 -1.49 4.87 -0.06
C PHE A 54 -2.67 3.94 0.24
N LEU A 55 -2.84 3.52 1.50
CA LEU A 55 -3.91 2.61 1.92
C LEU A 55 -5.29 3.27 1.87
N MET A 56 -5.39 4.55 2.24
CA MET A 56 -6.68 5.23 2.37
C MET A 56 -7.18 5.87 1.08
N VAL A 57 -6.26 6.37 0.24
CA VAL A 57 -6.63 7.14 -0.96
C VAL A 57 -6.40 6.36 -2.25
N ARG A 58 -5.31 5.60 -2.34
CA ARG A 58 -4.89 4.97 -3.61
C ARG A 58 -5.40 3.53 -3.75
N HIS A 59 -5.86 2.91 -2.66
CA HIS A 59 -6.36 1.55 -2.71
C HIS A 59 -7.84 1.52 -3.18
N ALA A 60 -8.07 1.07 -4.42
CA ALA A 60 -9.40 0.80 -4.95
C ALA A 60 -9.56 -0.71 -5.17
N PRO A 61 -10.25 -1.45 -4.27
CA PRO A 61 -10.55 -2.84 -4.53
C PRO A 61 -11.50 -2.91 -5.73
N ARG A 62 -11.18 -3.72 -6.75
CA ARG A 62 -12.12 -3.98 -7.83
C ARG A 62 -13.39 -4.55 -7.21
N ALA A 63 -14.53 -3.94 -7.48
CA ALA A 63 -15.79 -4.65 -7.38
C ALA A 63 -15.62 -5.89 -8.26
N THR A 64 -15.68 -7.08 -7.66
CA THR A 64 -15.82 -8.31 -8.40
C THR A 64 -17.07 -8.15 -9.24
N GLY A 65 -16.88 -7.81 -10.52
CA GLY A 65 -17.95 -7.76 -11.47
C GLY A 65 -18.58 -9.14 -11.48
N SER A 66 -19.81 -9.23 -10.98
CA SER A 66 -20.78 -10.19 -11.46
C SER A 66 -20.92 -9.96 -12.97
N GLY A 67 -20.02 -10.56 -13.74
CA GLY A 67 -20.09 -10.67 -15.18
C GLY A 67 -20.14 -12.17 -15.48
N SER A 68 -21.33 -12.76 -15.58
CA SER A 68 -22.03 -12.87 -16.86
C SER A 68 -21.03 -13.05 -18.02
N GLY A 69 -20.51 -14.27 -18.15
CA GLY A 69 -19.78 -14.69 -19.34
C GLY A 69 -20.66 -14.61 -20.60
N PRO A 70 -20.05 -14.60 -21.79
CA PRO A 70 -20.74 -14.27 -23.04
C PRO A 70 -21.84 -15.28 -23.35
N ARG A 71 -23.08 -14.82 -23.58
CA ARG A 71 -24.11 -15.68 -24.20
C ARG A 71 -23.62 -16.01 -25.63
N PRO A 72 -23.45 -17.30 -26.00
CA PRO A 72 -23.14 -17.64 -27.38
C PRO A 72 -24.29 -17.16 -28.27
N ARG A 73 -23.96 -16.31 -29.23
CA ARG A 73 -24.88 -15.80 -30.24
C ARG A 73 -25.36 -16.99 -31.07
N GLY A 74 -26.67 -17.23 -31.04
CA GLY A 74 -27.30 -18.42 -31.57
C GLY A 74 -26.86 -18.79 -32.99
N LEU A 75 -26.33 -20.01 -33.12
CA LEU A 75 -26.57 -20.85 -34.29
C LEU A 75 -27.95 -21.48 -34.10
N LEU A 76 -28.95 -20.88 -34.73
CA LEU A 76 -30.25 -21.51 -34.95
C LEU A 76 -30.03 -22.66 -35.94
N ASN A 77 -30.00 -23.91 -35.47
CA ASN A 77 -30.46 -25.05 -36.28
C ASN A 77 -30.78 -26.29 -35.42
N GLY A 78 -32.06 -26.68 -35.48
CA GLY A 78 -32.58 -28.07 -35.48
C GLY A 78 -32.14 -29.09 -34.42
N GLY A 79 -33.10 -29.60 -33.65
CA GLY A 79 -33.02 -30.96 -33.10
C GLY A 79 -33.63 -31.13 -31.72
N ALA A 80 -34.71 -31.89 -31.66
CA ALA A 80 -35.38 -32.34 -30.44
C ALA A 80 -34.45 -33.16 -29.51
N GLY A 81 -34.61 -33.05 -28.19
CA GLY A 81 -33.96 -33.96 -27.25
C GLY A 81 -33.84 -33.44 -25.82
N GLN A 82 -34.85 -33.78 -25.00
CA GLN A 82 -34.85 -34.07 -23.55
C GLN A 82 -33.66 -33.66 -22.67
N GLY A 83 -33.98 -33.09 -21.50
CA GLY A 83 -33.11 -33.11 -20.31
C GLY A 83 -33.38 -32.00 -19.31
N GLU A 84 -34.54 -32.01 -18.63
CA GLU A 84 -34.70 -31.33 -17.34
C GLU A 84 -33.68 -31.88 -16.34
N VAL A 85 -32.70 -31.08 -15.90
CA VAL A 85 -31.83 -31.44 -14.78
C VAL A 85 -31.42 -30.17 -14.00
N TRP A 86 -32.06 -29.99 -12.83
CA TRP A 86 -31.80 -29.10 -11.68
C TRP A 86 -32.02 -27.58 -11.80
N GLN A 87 -33.28 -27.18 -11.60
CA GLN A 87 -33.67 -25.90 -11.01
C GLN A 87 -34.43 -26.16 -9.70
N ALA A 88 -33.74 -26.63 -8.66
CA ALA A 88 -34.21 -26.63 -7.26
C ALA A 88 -33.06 -26.98 -6.32
N GLY A 89 -32.66 -26.04 -5.47
CA GLY A 89 -31.58 -26.24 -4.51
C GLY A 89 -31.27 -25.01 -3.67
N ALA A 90 -32.30 -24.23 -3.32
CA ALA A 90 -32.23 -23.35 -2.16
C ALA A 90 -32.30 -24.23 -0.91
N GLY A 91 -31.14 -24.58 -0.36
CA GLY A 91 -31.03 -25.47 0.80
C GLY A 91 -29.64 -25.44 1.41
N ALA A 92 -29.53 -24.65 2.48
CA ALA A 92 -28.58 -24.73 3.60
C ALA A 92 -27.35 -25.66 3.45
N GLY A 93 -26.18 -25.04 3.32
CA GLY A 93 -24.87 -25.65 3.57
C GLY A 93 -23.87 -24.54 3.91
N GLY A 94 -23.53 -24.41 5.20
CA GLY A 94 -22.68 -23.33 5.72
C GLY A 94 -21.21 -23.45 5.33
N GLY A 95 -20.50 -22.31 5.36
CA GLY A 95 -19.04 -22.30 5.33
C GLY A 95 -18.37 -21.07 4.71
N HIS A 96 -18.43 -19.92 5.41
CA HIS A 96 -17.36 -18.92 5.47
C HIS A 96 -16.63 -18.49 4.18
N GLY A 97 -17.36 -18.15 3.13
CA GLY A 97 -16.91 -17.14 2.18
C GLY A 97 -17.40 -15.78 2.67
N ALA A 98 -16.85 -15.26 3.78
CA ALA A 98 -17.11 -13.88 4.15
C ALA A 98 -16.55 -13.03 3.00
N ALA A 99 -17.42 -12.65 2.05
CA ALA A 99 -17.17 -11.53 1.18
C ALA A 99 -16.75 -10.41 2.12
N ALA A 100 -15.46 -10.08 2.14
CA ALA A 100 -14.91 -9.09 3.04
C ALA A 100 -15.82 -7.86 2.91
N THR A 101 -16.55 -7.54 3.97
CA THR A 101 -17.49 -6.44 3.89
C THR A 101 -16.67 -5.20 3.52
N PRO A 102 -17.18 -4.32 2.65
CA PRO A 102 -16.43 -3.12 2.25
C PRO A 102 -15.90 -2.32 3.44
N LEU A 103 -16.62 -2.38 4.56
CA LEU A 103 -16.25 -1.82 5.86
C LEU A 103 -15.09 -2.56 6.55
N GLY A 104 -15.01 -3.89 6.46
CA GLY A 104 -13.92 -4.67 7.06
C GLY A 104 -12.56 -4.33 6.47
N GLY A 105 -12.45 -4.28 5.14
CA GLY A 105 -11.21 -3.88 4.46
C GLY A 105 -10.81 -2.42 4.72
N PHE A 106 -11.79 -1.52 4.86
CA PHE A 106 -11.52 -0.13 5.22
C PHE A 106 -11.00 -0.01 6.67
N LEU A 107 -11.63 -0.69 7.63
CA LEU A 107 -11.23 -0.64 9.04
C LEU A 107 -9.83 -1.23 9.25
N GLU A 108 -9.49 -2.29 8.54
CA GLU A 108 -8.14 -2.88 8.57
C GLU A 108 -7.07 -1.89 8.07
N ARG A 109 -7.34 -1.20 6.96
CA ARG A 109 -6.43 -0.19 6.40
C ARG A 109 -6.30 1.01 7.31
N PHE A 110 -7.41 1.46 7.88
CA PHE A 110 -7.42 2.54 8.85
C PHE A 110 -6.62 2.15 10.10
N GLY A 111 -6.85 0.95 10.64
CA GLY A 111 -6.11 0.40 11.77
C GLY A 111 -4.61 0.29 11.48
N THR A 112 -4.24 -0.19 10.30
CA THR A 112 -2.83 -0.28 9.85
C THR A 112 -2.20 1.11 9.75
N SER A 113 -2.93 2.10 9.24
CA SER A 113 -2.47 3.49 9.13
C SER A 113 -2.27 4.13 10.52
N LEU A 114 -3.17 3.86 11.47
CA LEU A 114 -3.04 4.32 12.86
C LEU A 114 -1.86 3.66 13.58
N LEU A 115 -1.65 2.36 13.36
CA LEU A 115 -0.52 1.64 13.92
C LEU A 115 0.80 2.22 13.40
N ALA A 116 0.90 2.45 12.09
CA ALA A 116 2.05 3.07 11.48
C ALA A 116 2.35 4.47 12.07
N MET A 117 1.31 5.28 12.28
CA MET A 117 1.45 6.59 12.90
C MET A 117 1.91 6.51 14.36
N SER A 118 1.40 5.53 15.10
CA SER A 118 1.81 5.27 16.49
C SER A 118 3.28 4.88 16.58
N ILE A 119 3.77 4.04 15.67
CA ILE A 119 5.20 3.68 15.58
C ILE A 119 6.04 4.94 15.28
N ALA A 120 5.61 5.78 14.33
CA ALA A 120 6.32 7.01 14.01
C ALA A 120 6.38 7.99 15.20
N ALA A 121 5.30 8.09 15.98
CA ALA A 121 5.25 8.86 17.21
C ALA A 121 6.19 8.30 18.28
N ALA A 122 6.25 6.98 18.46
CA ALA A 122 7.18 6.33 19.38
C ALA A 122 8.65 6.56 18.97
N VAL A 123 8.96 6.50 17.67
CA VAL A 123 10.29 6.86 17.17
C VAL A 123 10.62 8.32 17.48
N ALA A 124 9.71 9.27 17.20
CA ALA A 124 9.91 10.67 17.54
C ALA A 124 10.13 10.89 19.05
N TRP A 125 9.32 10.25 19.88
CA TRP A 125 9.44 10.28 21.34
C TRP A 125 10.80 9.76 21.81
N SER A 126 11.28 8.64 21.27
CA SER A 126 12.58 8.07 21.62
C SER A 126 13.74 9.04 21.41
N ARG A 127 13.65 9.92 20.39
CA ARG A 127 14.69 10.92 20.09
C ARG A 127 14.76 12.03 21.13
N VAL A 128 13.61 12.37 21.74
CA VAL A 128 13.54 13.35 22.83
C VAL A 128 13.91 12.69 24.16
N TYR A 129 13.33 11.52 24.46
CA TYR A 129 13.53 10.81 25.73
C TYR A 129 15.00 10.43 25.97
N LEU A 130 15.70 9.95 24.94
CA LEU A 130 17.13 9.60 25.02
C LEU A 130 18.06 10.83 24.89
N ASN A 131 17.50 12.04 24.92
CA ASN A 131 18.21 13.32 24.78
C ASN A 131 19.05 13.47 23.49
N TYR A 132 18.71 12.73 22.43
CA TYR A 132 19.39 12.84 21.14
C TYR A 132 19.06 14.12 20.37
N HIS A 133 17.85 14.63 20.54
CA HIS A 133 17.36 15.82 19.85
C HIS A 133 16.43 16.63 20.75
N THR A 134 16.36 17.94 20.50
CA THR A 134 15.32 18.77 21.12
C THR A 134 13.96 18.51 20.48
N PRO A 135 12.84 18.80 21.17
CA PRO A 135 11.50 18.71 20.59
C PRO A 135 11.36 19.52 19.28
N ARG A 136 12.04 20.67 19.18
CA ARG A 136 12.03 21.51 17.97
C ARG A 136 12.70 20.81 16.77
N GLN A 137 13.82 20.13 17.00
CA GLN A 137 14.54 19.37 15.97
C GLN A 137 13.74 18.16 15.49
N VAL A 138 13.04 17.50 16.41
CA VAL A 138 12.15 16.38 16.10
C VAL A 138 10.94 16.86 15.32
N LEU A 139 10.27 17.93 15.75
CA LEU A 139 9.13 18.52 15.07
C LEU A 139 9.47 18.98 13.66
N ALA A 140 10.61 19.67 13.48
CA ALA A 140 11.07 20.09 12.15
C ALA A 140 11.30 18.90 11.21
N GLY A 141 11.91 17.82 11.71
CA GLY A 141 12.07 16.58 10.93
C GLY A 141 10.72 15.95 10.58
N TRP A 142 9.80 15.89 11.55
CA TRP A 142 8.47 15.33 11.35
C TRP A 142 7.69 16.11 10.28
N CYS A 143 7.64 17.44 10.37
CA CYS A 143 7.01 18.30 9.37
C CYS A 143 7.65 18.16 7.97
N ALA A 144 8.98 18.11 7.90
CA ALA A 144 9.68 17.87 6.63
C ALA A 144 9.32 16.51 6.02
N GLY A 145 9.20 15.46 6.85
CA GLY A 145 8.81 14.13 6.43
C GLY A 145 7.38 14.07 5.88
N VAL A 146 6.43 14.71 6.57
CA VAL A 146 5.03 14.85 6.11
C VAL A 146 4.98 15.57 4.77
N ALA A 147 5.66 16.71 4.65
CA ALA A 147 5.68 17.50 3.42
C ALA A 147 6.26 16.69 2.24
N CYS A 148 7.36 15.97 2.47
CA CYS A 148 7.95 15.09 1.46
C CYS A 148 7.01 13.94 1.07
N ALA A 149 6.29 13.36 2.02
CA ALA A 149 5.34 12.27 1.75
C ALA A 149 4.18 12.74 0.88
N ILE A 150 3.57 13.88 1.22
CA ILE A 150 2.48 14.49 0.44
C ILE A 150 2.99 14.87 -0.96
N GLY A 151 4.13 15.58 -1.04
CA GLY A 151 4.71 15.99 -2.31
C GLY A 151 5.02 14.79 -3.22
N TRP A 152 5.65 13.75 -2.69
CA TRP A 152 5.95 12.54 -3.45
C TRP A 152 4.67 11.76 -3.84
N PHE A 153 3.65 11.75 -2.98
CA PHE A 153 2.35 11.17 -3.32
C PHE A 153 1.70 11.89 -4.50
N VAL A 154 1.72 13.23 -4.50
CA VAL A 154 1.21 14.06 -5.61
C VAL A 154 2.02 13.82 -6.89
N VAL A 155 3.35 13.87 -6.84
CA VAL A 155 4.21 13.61 -8.01
C VAL A 155 3.90 12.25 -8.62
N THR A 156 3.79 11.21 -7.79
CA THR A 156 3.45 9.87 -8.29
C THR A 156 2.00 9.76 -8.79
N SER A 157 1.05 10.54 -8.23
CA SER A 157 -0.32 10.61 -8.74
C SER A 157 -0.36 11.26 -10.12
N VAL A 158 0.32 12.40 -10.28
CA VAL A 158 0.37 13.13 -11.56
C VAL A 158 1.08 12.31 -12.63
N ALA A 159 2.25 11.72 -12.31
CA ALA A 159 2.98 10.85 -13.23
C ALA A 159 2.12 9.69 -13.76
N ARG A 160 1.15 9.22 -12.96
CA ARG A 160 0.18 8.21 -13.38
C ARG A 160 -0.92 8.78 -14.26
N GLN A 161 -1.48 9.93 -13.91
CA GLN A 161 -2.53 10.58 -14.69
C GLN A 161 -2.07 10.96 -16.10
N VAL A 162 -0.80 11.34 -16.27
CA VAL A 162 -0.22 11.69 -17.58
C VAL A 162 0.27 10.48 -18.38
N GLY A 163 0.07 9.26 -17.87
CA GLY A 163 0.45 8.02 -18.58
C GLY A 163 1.96 7.75 -18.63
N LEU A 164 2.79 8.45 -17.83
CA LEU A 164 4.25 8.24 -17.83
C LEU A 164 4.61 6.80 -17.41
N TRP A 165 3.84 6.22 -16.49
CA TRP A 165 4.02 4.84 -16.06
C TRP A 165 3.63 3.83 -17.14
N ASP A 166 2.56 4.09 -17.88
CA ASP A 166 2.14 3.23 -18.98
C ASP A 166 3.19 3.26 -20.08
N TRP A 167 3.64 4.45 -20.50
CA TRP A 167 4.75 4.62 -21.43
C TRP A 167 6.02 3.87 -20.99
N ALA A 168 6.38 3.96 -19.70
CA ALA A 168 7.53 3.24 -19.17
C ALA A 168 7.34 1.72 -19.27
N LEU A 169 6.19 1.18 -18.83
CA LEU A 169 5.90 -0.26 -18.87
C LEU A 169 5.81 -0.82 -20.30
N GLU A 170 5.56 0.00 -21.30
CA GLU A 170 5.60 -0.40 -22.70
C GLU A 170 7.01 -0.66 -23.23
N HIS A 171 8.06 -0.25 -22.52
CA HIS A 171 9.43 -0.46 -22.93
C HIS A 171 9.76 -1.95 -23.11
N PRO A 172 10.41 -2.37 -24.23
CA PRO A 172 10.64 -3.79 -24.56
C PRO A 172 11.34 -4.58 -23.45
N SER A 173 12.30 -3.97 -22.76
CA SER A 173 13.01 -4.59 -21.64
C SER A 173 12.07 -4.91 -20.47
N LEU A 174 11.15 -4.01 -20.13
CA LEU A 174 10.21 -4.21 -19.02
C LEU A 174 9.17 -5.28 -19.34
N ARG A 175 8.77 -5.37 -20.62
CA ARG A 175 7.93 -6.46 -21.13
C ARG A 175 8.65 -7.81 -21.12
N LEU A 176 9.93 -7.85 -21.47
CA LEU A 176 10.75 -9.06 -21.42
C LEU A 176 10.83 -9.62 -19.98
N PHE A 177 11.03 -8.74 -19.00
CA PHE A 177 11.03 -9.12 -17.58
C PHE A 177 9.63 -9.31 -16.98
N ARG A 178 8.57 -9.15 -17.78
CA ARG A 178 7.16 -9.26 -17.35
C ARG A 178 6.84 -8.39 -16.13
N ILE A 179 7.44 -7.20 -16.08
CA ILE A 179 7.19 -6.26 -14.99
C ILE A 179 5.77 -5.73 -15.15
N ARG A 180 4.97 -5.84 -14.09
CA ARG A 180 3.58 -5.40 -14.04
C ARG A 180 3.34 -4.53 -12.82
N ASP A 181 2.49 -3.54 -12.98
CA ASP A 181 1.99 -2.75 -11.86
C ASP A 181 0.83 -3.48 -11.17
N LEU A 182 1.14 -4.14 -10.05
CA LEU A 182 0.16 -4.81 -9.18
C LEU A 182 -0.33 -3.88 -8.07
N VAL A 183 0.40 -2.79 -7.80
CA VAL A 183 0.27 -1.93 -6.62
C VAL A 183 -1.10 -1.23 -6.57
N LEU A 184 -1.77 -1.07 -7.72
CA LEU A 184 -3.08 -0.42 -7.81
C LEU A 184 -4.26 -1.37 -7.95
N THR A 185 -4.04 -2.56 -8.51
CA THR A 185 -5.14 -3.44 -8.94
C THR A 185 -5.46 -4.54 -7.93
N GLU A 186 -4.48 -4.92 -7.12
CA GLU A 186 -4.59 -6.03 -6.19
C GLU A 186 -3.99 -5.62 -4.85
N ASP A 187 -4.73 -5.86 -3.77
CA ASP A 187 -4.14 -5.84 -2.44
C ASP A 187 -3.18 -7.04 -2.34
N PRO A 188 -1.87 -6.85 -2.10
CA PRO A 188 -0.92 -7.95 -2.08
C PRO A 188 -1.26 -9.02 -1.03
N ALA A 189 -1.83 -8.62 0.10
CA ALA A 189 -2.24 -9.54 1.17
C ALA A 189 -3.52 -10.29 0.76
N GLN A 190 -4.51 -9.56 0.24
CA GLN A 190 -5.77 -10.16 -0.21
C GLN A 190 -5.58 -11.09 -1.42
N ALA A 191 -4.78 -10.69 -2.42
CA ALA A 191 -4.55 -11.47 -3.63
C ALA A 191 -3.85 -12.80 -3.35
N GLY A 192 -2.94 -12.81 -2.37
CA GLY A 192 -2.33 -14.05 -1.87
C GLY A 192 -3.35 -14.94 -1.16
N TRP A 193 -4.15 -14.35 -0.27
CA TRP A 193 -5.14 -15.08 0.52
C TRP A 193 -6.28 -15.67 -0.31
N GLU A 194 -6.90 -14.87 -1.19
CA GLU A 194 -8.00 -15.31 -2.07
C GLU A 194 -7.56 -16.43 -3.01
N LYS A 195 -6.36 -16.30 -3.59
CA LYS A 195 -5.79 -17.33 -4.45
C LYS A 195 -5.50 -18.61 -3.67
N TRP A 196 -4.96 -18.50 -2.46
CA TRP A 196 -4.71 -19.65 -1.59
C TRP A 196 -6.00 -20.36 -1.16
N GLU A 197 -7.02 -19.59 -0.76
CA GLU A 197 -8.32 -20.12 -0.32
C GLU A 197 -9.01 -20.87 -1.46
N THR A 198 -9.00 -20.30 -2.67
CA THR A 198 -9.53 -20.94 -3.88
C THR A 198 -8.85 -22.29 -4.14
N LEU A 199 -7.52 -22.33 -4.04
CA LEU A 199 -6.73 -23.57 -4.22
C LEU A 199 -6.96 -24.58 -3.08
N ARG A 200 -7.25 -24.12 -1.86
CA ARG A 200 -7.59 -24.98 -0.72
C ARG A 200 -8.93 -25.67 -0.97
N VAL A 201 -9.97 -24.93 -1.34
CA VAL A 201 -11.30 -25.47 -1.64
C VAL A 201 -11.24 -26.48 -2.79
N GLN A 202 -10.53 -26.17 -3.87
CA GLN A 202 -10.34 -27.10 -5.00
C GLN A 202 -9.61 -28.40 -4.60
N ARG A 203 -8.64 -28.33 -3.68
CA ARG A 203 -7.95 -29.53 -3.17
C ARG A 203 -8.84 -30.41 -2.30
N VAL A 204 -9.74 -29.81 -1.53
CA VAL A 204 -10.72 -30.55 -0.73
C VAL A 204 -11.73 -31.24 -1.65
N GLN A 205 -12.32 -30.52 -2.60
CA GLN A 205 -13.28 -31.09 -3.57
C GLN A 205 -12.69 -32.22 -4.42
N ARG A 206 -11.41 -32.12 -4.83
CA ARG A 206 -10.73 -33.19 -5.57
C ARG A 206 -10.53 -34.47 -4.76
N LYS A 207 -10.46 -34.40 -3.43
CA LYS A 207 -10.29 -35.58 -2.56
C LYS A 207 -11.61 -36.29 -2.26
N GLU A 208 -12.74 -35.62 -2.50
CA GLU A 208 -14.08 -36.17 -2.28
C GLU A 208 -14.69 -36.81 -3.54
N LEU A 209 -13.97 -36.76 -4.68
CA LEU A 209 -14.27 -37.44 -5.95
C LEU A 209 -13.35 -38.64 -6.14
#